data_AF-A0A2G6JN32-F1
#
_entry.id   AF-A0A2G6JN32-F1
#
_cell.length_a   1.000
_cell.length_b   1.000
_cell.length_c   1.000
_cell.angle_alpha   90.00
_cell.angle_beta   90.00
_cell.angle_gamma   90.00
#
_symmetry.space_group_name_H-M   'P 1'
#
loop_
_entity.id
_entity.type
_entity.pdbx_description
1 polymer ?
#
loop_
_entity_poly.entity_id
_entity_poly.type
_entity_poly.pdbx_seq_one_letter_code
_entity_poly.pdbx_strand_id
1 'polypeptide(L)'
;MMKASRSVLSLLGALLVAAQLPAQQDDSTLSTPKETSLRELMQKPIAYKNVWVVFTGTFSGVGQLHNPFFTRFTRANHVNFALWGDDAKMWVREEYDNPCATLFVAKANDETTTVLYKLPRYQRVRLTGVVRNAFHGKPWVEITKIEPLETRYTTASLRHLHRAYKHLSSHEWKKAGVELGLAQAPELPAQARGWIEYYRGVCLMRVGQPGKAMQALRLAQTLLGNRPEVEDQIAQLGKDPKSQIDEVLRKPLVAKSKRPFWEAVEKGQKEEAKEAKEPARPGH
;
A
#
# COMPACT_ATOMS: atom_id res chain seq x y z
N MET A 1 -97.74 -13.44 -32.01
CA MET A 1 -97.45 -12.42 -30.98
C MET A 1 -95.99 -12.56 -30.59
N MET A 2 -95.28 -11.44 -30.65
CA MET A 2 -93.85 -11.27 -30.41
C MET A 2 -93.45 -11.59 -28.97
N LYS A 3 -92.23 -12.12 -28.78
CA LYS A 3 -91.26 -11.57 -27.82
C LYS A 3 -89.86 -12.14 -28.09
N ALA A 4 -89.01 -11.29 -28.65
CA ALA A 4 -87.57 -11.39 -28.63
C ALA A 4 -87.03 -10.81 -27.31
N SER A 5 -85.99 -11.40 -26.72
CA SER A 5 -84.92 -10.62 -26.08
C SER A 5 -83.79 -11.46 -25.49
N ARG A 6 -82.59 -11.14 -26.00
CA ARG A 6 -81.37 -10.76 -25.27
C ARG A 6 -80.50 -11.85 -24.65
N SER A 7 -79.44 -12.13 -25.42
CA SER A 7 -78.03 -12.26 -25.04
C SER A 7 -77.65 -11.77 -23.64
N VAL A 8 -76.92 -12.61 -22.91
CA VAL A 8 -75.81 -12.16 -22.05
C VAL A 8 -74.63 -13.11 -22.26
N LEU A 9 -73.62 -12.60 -22.95
CA LEU A 9 -72.25 -13.13 -22.98
C LEU A 9 -71.63 -12.85 -21.61
N SER A 10 -71.28 -13.89 -20.84
CA SER A 10 -70.47 -13.71 -19.63
C SER A 10 -69.01 -13.98 -19.98
N LEU A 11 -68.26 -12.90 -20.17
CA LEU A 11 -66.82 -12.88 -20.42
C LEU A 11 -66.12 -12.19 -19.25
N LEU A 12 -65.03 -12.81 -18.79
CA LEU A 12 -63.88 -12.25 -18.06
C LEU A 12 -64.08 -11.70 -16.63
N GLY A 13 -63.25 -12.25 -15.74
CA GLY A 13 -62.95 -11.65 -14.43
C GLY A 13 -62.00 -12.48 -13.58
N ALA A 14 -60.96 -13.09 -14.16
CA ALA A 14 -59.89 -13.68 -13.36
C ALA A 14 -58.99 -12.56 -12.84
N LEU A 15 -59.22 -12.13 -11.58
CA LEU A 15 -58.28 -11.30 -10.84
C LEU A 15 -56.95 -12.07 -10.69
N LEU A 16 -55.94 -11.71 -11.48
CA LEU A 16 -54.55 -11.94 -11.09
C LEU A 16 -54.26 -11.00 -9.92
N VAL A 17 -54.38 -11.51 -8.69
CA VAL A 17 -53.69 -10.92 -7.56
C VAL A 17 -52.20 -11.18 -7.79
N ALA A 18 -51.52 -10.19 -8.37
CA ALA A 18 -50.07 -10.16 -8.35
C ALA A 18 -49.65 -10.07 -6.88
N ALA A 19 -49.26 -11.21 -6.32
CA ALA A 19 -48.57 -11.24 -5.03
C ALA A 19 -47.31 -10.36 -5.20
N GLN A 20 -47.38 -9.14 -4.68
CA GLN A 20 -46.20 -8.33 -4.42
C GLN A 20 -45.38 -9.12 -3.39
N LEU A 21 -44.43 -9.92 -3.87
CA LEU A 21 -43.36 -10.41 -3.02
C LEU A 21 -42.66 -9.16 -2.47
N PRO A 22 -42.67 -8.91 -1.16
CA PRO A 22 -41.77 -7.94 -0.60
C PRO A 22 -40.37 -8.52 -0.81
N ALA A 23 -39.63 -8.01 -1.80
CA ALA A 23 -38.19 -8.12 -1.84
C ALA A 23 -37.58 -7.22 -0.76
N GLN A 24 -38.04 -7.36 0.48
CA GLN A 24 -37.29 -6.91 1.65
C GLN A 24 -36.27 -8.01 1.90
N GLN A 25 -35.06 -7.80 1.36
CA GLN A 25 -33.88 -8.46 1.91
C GLN A 25 -33.88 -8.13 3.39
N ASP A 26 -34.10 -9.15 4.22
CA ASP A 26 -33.96 -9.09 5.67
C ASP A 26 -32.52 -8.66 6.01
N ASP A 27 -32.30 -7.34 6.13
CA ASP A 27 -31.12 -6.71 6.72
C ASP A 27 -31.09 -6.94 8.26
N SER A 28 -31.83 -7.92 8.76
CA SER A 28 -31.98 -8.27 10.17
C SER A 28 -31.11 -9.47 10.59
N THR A 29 -30.50 -10.17 9.63
CA THR A 29 -29.51 -11.26 9.87
C THR A 29 -28.07 -10.82 9.58
N LEU A 30 -27.74 -9.56 9.84
CA LEU A 30 -26.40 -9.02 9.58
C LEU A 30 -25.38 -9.67 10.51
N SER A 31 -24.56 -10.55 9.93
CA SER A 31 -23.33 -11.04 10.56
C SER A 31 -22.51 -9.86 11.10
N THR A 32 -21.94 -10.01 12.30
CA THR A 32 -20.98 -9.05 12.87
C THR A 32 -19.94 -8.66 11.82
N PRO A 33 -19.65 -7.36 11.61
CA PRO A 33 -18.70 -6.94 10.60
C PRO A 33 -17.33 -7.61 10.80
N LYS A 34 -16.83 -8.26 9.75
CA LYS A 34 -15.55 -8.96 9.75
C LYS A 34 -14.42 -7.99 9.45
N GLU A 35 -13.48 -7.85 10.39
CA GLU A 35 -12.22 -7.15 10.16
C GLU A 35 -11.40 -7.88 9.09
N THR A 36 -10.95 -7.16 8.08
CA THR A 36 -10.22 -7.70 6.93
C THR A 36 -9.31 -6.64 6.31
N SER A 37 -8.41 -7.05 5.43
CA SER A 37 -7.64 -6.11 4.59
C SER A 37 -8.29 -5.93 3.22
N LEU A 38 -8.06 -4.78 2.59
CA LEU A 38 -8.49 -4.55 1.21
C LEU A 38 -7.78 -5.52 0.24
N ARG A 39 -6.51 -5.85 0.49
CA ARG A 39 -5.76 -6.84 -0.28
C ARG A 39 -6.43 -8.22 -0.23
N GLU A 40 -6.84 -8.68 0.94
CA GLU A 40 -7.56 -9.95 1.08
C GLU A 40 -8.91 -9.93 0.36
N LEU A 41 -9.67 -8.84 0.48
CA LEU A 41 -10.93 -8.66 -0.24
C LEU A 41 -10.75 -8.74 -1.76
N MET A 42 -9.68 -8.14 -2.29
CA MET A 42 -9.35 -8.18 -3.71
C MET A 42 -8.92 -9.58 -4.18
N GLN A 43 -8.27 -10.37 -3.31
CA GLN A 43 -7.83 -11.73 -3.64
C GLN A 43 -8.95 -12.76 -3.56
N LYS A 44 -9.91 -12.60 -2.65
CA LYS A 44 -10.98 -13.58 -2.39
C LYS A 44 -12.39 -12.94 -2.39
N PRO A 45 -12.78 -12.15 -3.40
CA PRO A 45 -14.01 -11.35 -3.34
C PRO A 45 -15.29 -12.19 -3.19
N ILE A 46 -15.32 -13.41 -3.77
CA ILE A 46 -16.48 -14.31 -3.70
C ILE A 46 -16.74 -14.76 -2.26
N ALA A 47 -15.68 -15.00 -1.47
CA ALA A 47 -15.79 -15.46 -0.09
C ALA A 47 -16.42 -14.42 0.85
N TYR A 48 -16.45 -13.16 0.42
CA TYR A 48 -17.02 -12.05 1.18
C TYR A 48 -18.37 -11.59 0.66
N LYS A 49 -18.96 -12.25 -0.35
CA LYS A 49 -20.26 -11.84 -0.91
C LYS A 49 -21.34 -11.83 0.19
N ASN A 50 -22.04 -10.70 0.30
CA ASN A 50 -23.03 -10.38 1.33
C ASN A 50 -22.49 -10.37 2.78
N VAL A 51 -21.18 -10.28 2.96
CA VAL A 51 -20.53 -10.17 4.27
C VAL A 51 -20.25 -8.69 4.57
N TRP A 52 -20.54 -8.29 5.80
CA TRP A 52 -20.11 -7.00 6.34
C TRP A 52 -18.63 -7.03 6.64
N VAL A 53 -17.93 -5.99 6.20
CA VAL A 53 -16.47 -5.89 6.29
C VAL A 53 -16.07 -4.57 6.87
N VAL A 54 -15.01 -4.61 7.68
CA VAL A 54 -14.31 -3.42 8.17
C VAL A 54 -12.87 -3.53 7.69
N PHE A 55 -12.39 -2.47 7.05
CA PHE A 55 -11.01 -2.41 6.58
C PHE A 55 -10.51 -0.97 6.56
N THR A 56 -9.19 -0.82 6.53
CA THR A 56 -8.53 0.49 6.45
C THR A 56 -7.87 0.65 5.09
N GLY A 57 -7.79 1.89 4.61
CA GLY A 57 -7.04 2.22 3.42
C GLY A 57 -6.78 3.71 3.30
N THR A 58 -6.19 4.10 2.18
CA THR A 58 -5.84 5.49 1.87
C THR A 58 -6.69 5.99 0.71
N PHE A 59 -7.38 7.11 0.90
CA PHE A 59 -8.26 7.72 -0.09
C PHE A 59 -7.49 8.22 -1.32
N SER A 60 -7.88 7.74 -2.50
CA SER A 60 -7.34 8.19 -3.78
C SER A 60 -8.11 9.35 -4.36
N GLY A 61 -9.44 9.24 -4.38
CA GLY A 61 -10.31 10.24 -4.97
C GLY A 61 -11.69 9.67 -5.31
N VAL A 62 -12.59 10.57 -5.67
CA VAL A 62 -13.91 10.23 -6.23
C VAL A 62 -13.71 9.75 -7.67
N GLY A 63 -14.35 8.64 -8.01
CA GLY A 63 -14.28 8.01 -9.32
C GLY A 63 -15.56 8.20 -10.13
N GLN A 64 -15.61 7.58 -11.30
CA GLN A 64 -16.77 7.58 -12.21
C GLN A 64 -17.15 6.17 -12.66
N LEU A 65 -16.65 5.13 -11.97
CA LEU A 65 -16.97 3.75 -12.30
C LEU A 65 -18.43 3.46 -11.92
N HIS A 66 -19.24 3.05 -12.89
CA HIS A 66 -20.61 2.59 -12.66
C HIS A 66 -20.92 1.46 -13.63
N ASN A 67 -21.66 0.44 -13.20
CA ASN A 67 -22.13 -0.64 -14.08
C ASN A 67 -23.59 -0.96 -13.77
N PRO A 68 -24.54 -0.30 -14.45
CA PRO A 68 -25.97 -0.45 -14.16
C PRO A 68 -26.55 -1.79 -14.63
N PHE A 69 -25.88 -2.51 -15.54
CA PHE A 69 -26.42 -3.74 -16.11
C PHE A 69 -26.19 -4.97 -15.22
N PHE A 70 -25.07 -5.01 -14.51
CA PHE A 70 -24.67 -6.18 -13.73
C PHE A 70 -24.58 -5.90 -12.22
N THR A 71 -24.83 -4.66 -11.81
CA THR A 71 -24.74 -4.25 -10.40
C THR A 71 -25.80 -3.20 -10.06
N ARG A 72 -26.15 -3.10 -8.78
CA ARG A 72 -27.03 -2.03 -8.25
C ARG A 72 -26.37 -0.64 -8.25
N PHE A 73 -25.08 -0.55 -8.56
CA PHE A 73 -24.29 0.67 -8.42
C PHE A 73 -24.44 1.57 -9.65
N THR A 74 -25.52 2.34 -9.65
CA THR A 74 -25.82 3.34 -10.69
C THR A 74 -25.29 4.72 -10.30
N ARG A 75 -24.96 5.55 -11.30
CA ARG A 75 -24.56 6.95 -11.11
C ARG A 75 -25.65 7.80 -10.46
N ALA A 76 -26.92 7.45 -10.67
CA ALA A 76 -28.06 8.14 -10.07
C ALA A 76 -28.04 8.00 -8.54
N ASN A 77 -27.82 6.77 -8.05
CA ASN A 77 -28.03 6.43 -6.64
C ASN A 77 -26.76 6.32 -5.81
N HIS A 78 -25.58 6.23 -6.44
CA HIS A 78 -24.32 6.01 -5.73
C HIS A 78 -23.21 6.96 -6.19
N VAL A 79 -22.31 7.28 -5.27
CA VAL A 79 -21.04 7.95 -5.52
C VAL A 79 -19.95 6.89 -5.52
N ASN A 80 -19.17 6.82 -6.59
CA ASN A 80 -18.03 5.91 -6.71
C ASN A 80 -16.75 6.59 -6.20
N PHE A 81 -15.87 5.82 -5.57
CA PHE A 81 -14.56 6.31 -5.14
C PHE A 81 -13.53 5.19 -5.10
N ALA A 82 -12.27 5.57 -4.93
CA ALA A 82 -11.15 4.65 -4.96
C ALA A 82 -10.24 4.77 -3.73
N LEU A 83 -9.67 3.62 -3.31
CA LEU A 83 -8.72 3.52 -2.22
C LEU A 83 -7.50 2.66 -2.59
N TRP A 84 -6.35 3.02 -2.05
CA TRP A 84 -5.25 2.08 -1.86
C TRP A 84 -5.45 1.31 -0.56
N GLY A 85 -5.03 0.05 -0.53
CA GLY A 85 -5.02 -0.74 0.70
C GLY A 85 -4.08 -0.13 1.73
N ASP A 86 -4.32 -0.39 3.02
CA ASP A 86 -3.42 0.08 4.09
C ASP A 86 -1.99 -0.44 3.92
N ASP A 87 -1.88 -1.65 3.34
CA ASP A 87 -0.64 -2.36 3.06
C ASP A 87 -0.04 -2.09 1.68
N ALA A 88 -0.59 -1.12 0.94
CA ALA A 88 -0.09 -0.73 -0.35
C ALA A 88 1.16 0.16 -0.24
N LYS A 89 2.22 -0.21 -0.94
CA LYS A 89 3.44 0.62 -1.05
C LYS A 89 3.22 1.68 -2.11
N MET A 90 2.49 2.74 -1.80
CA MET A 90 2.10 3.80 -2.75
C MET A 90 3.28 4.55 -3.42
N TRP A 91 4.53 4.29 -3.05
CA TRP A 91 5.72 4.80 -3.73
C TRP A 91 6.24 3.86 -4.84
N VAL A 92 5.70 2.65 -4.92
CA VAL A 92 5.88 1.69 -6.01
C VAL A 92 4.81 1.97 -7.05
N ARG A 93 5.22 2.17 -8.31
CA ARG A 93 4.33 2.66 -9.36
C ARG A 93 3.18 1.71 -9.62
N GLU A 94 3.47 0.42 -9.65
CA GLU A 94 2.51 -0.65 -9.91
C GLU A 94 1.42 -0.68 -8.84
N GLU A 95 1.74 -0.36 -7.58
CA GLU A 95 0.74 -0.28 -6.51
C GLU A 95 0.00 1.07 -6.52
N TYR A 96 0.70 2.16 -6.86
CA TYR A 96 0.10 3.50 -6.94
C TYR A 96 -0.94 3.62 -8.06
N ASP A 97 -0.64 3.06 -9.23
CA ASP A 97 -1.50 3.15 -10.42
C ASP A 97 -2.73 2.22 -10.34
N ASN A 98 -2.80 1.32 -9.33
CA ASN A 98 -3.85 0.31 -9.19
C ASN A 98 -4.66 0.42 -7.88
N PRO A 99 -5.33 1.56 -7.58
CA PRO A 99 -6.25 1.64 -6.46
C PRO A 99 -7.50 0.76 -6.69
N CYS A 100 -8.12 0.29 -5.61
CA CYS A 100 -9.42 -0.35 -5.66
C CYS A 100 -10.50 0.68 -5.94
N ALA A 101 -11.05 0.67 -7.15
CA ALA A 101 -12.07 1.62 -7.62
C ALA A 101 -13.51 1.09 -7.52
N THR A 102 -13.74 -0.06 -6.90
CA THR A 102 -15.07 -0.72 -6.82
C THR A 102 -15.77 -0.47 -5.48
N LEU A 103 -15.61 0.75 -4.95
CA LEU A 103 -16.19 1.20 -3.69
C LEU A 103 -17.26 2.27 -3.95
N PHE A 104 -18.37 2.18 -3.23
CA PHE A 104 -19.56 2.98 -3.50
C PHE A 104 -20.23 3.45 -2.21
N VAL A 105 -20.67 4.70 -2.15
CA VAL A 105 -21.55 5.21 -1.09
C VAL A 105 -22.91 5.51 -1.70
N ALA A 106 -24.00 5.09 -1.04
CA ALA A 106 -25.35 5.46 -1.46
C ALA A 106 -25.58 6.96 -1.21
N LYS A 107 -26.06 7.70 -2.21
CA LYS A 107 -26.33 9.15 -2.10
C LYS A 107 -27.39 9.50 -1.06
N ALA A 108 -28.29 8.56 -0.75
CA ALA A 108 -29.29 8.72 0.29
C ALA A 108 -28.68 8.74 1.72
N ASN A 109 -27.42 8.31 1.88
CA ASN A 109 -26.69 8.42 3.14
C ASN A 109 -25.92 9.75 3.14
N ASP A 110 -26.62 10.83 3.53
CA ASP A 110 -26.10 12.20 3.49
C ASP A 110 -24.86 12.38 4.37
N GLU A 111 -24.82 11.74 5.55
CA GLU A 111 -23.69 11.82 6.49
C GLU A 111 -22.41 11.28 5.84
N THR A 112 -22.45 10.03 5.35
CA THR A 112 -21.28 9.36 4.76
C THR A 112 -20.88 10.01 3.45
N THR A 113 -21.85 10.43 2.64
CA THR A 113 -21.59 11.15 1.38
C THR A 113 -20.93 12.51 1.62
N THR A 114 -21.36 13.24 2.65
CA THR A 114 -20.75 14.52 3.05
C THR A 114 -19.30 14.33 3.50
N VAL A 115 -19.03 13.30 4.30
CA VAL A 115 -17.65 12.96 4.70
C VAL A 115 -16.80 12.65 3.46
N LEU A 116 -17.29 11.79 2.56
CA LEU A 116 -16.58 11.42 1.33
C LEU A 116 -16.15 12.63 0.50
N TYR A 117 -17.04 13.60 0.27
CA TYR A 117 -16.73 14.79 -0.52
C TYR A 117 -15.72 15.74 0.15
N LYS A 118 -15.55 15.66 1.47
CA LYS A 118 -14.59 16.46 2.23
C LYS A 118 -13.23 15.78 2.40
N LEU A 119 -13.09 14.50 2.04
CA LEU A 119 -11.83 13.78 2.21
C LEU A 119 -10.73 14.36 1.31
N PRO A 120 -9.59 14.79 1.88
CA PRO A 120 -8.44 15.14 1.07
C PRO A 120 -7.79 13.87 0.50
N ARG A 121 -7.17 14.00 -0.68
CA ARG A 121 -6.36 12.91 -1.24
C ARG A 121 -5.28 12.50 -0.24
N TYR A 122 -5.02 11.19 -0.15
CA TYR A 122 -4.10 10.56 0.80
C TYR A 122 -4.55 10.53 2.26
N GLN A 123 -5.79 10.94 2.55
CA GLN A 123 -6.40 10.74 3.85
C GLN A 123 -6.57 9.25 4.12
N ARG A 124 -6.05 8.77 5.25
CA ARG A 124 -6.33 7.41 5.69
C ARG A 124 -7.72 7.35 6.31
N VAL A 125 -8.45 6.30 6.01
CA VAL A 125 -9.83 6.11 6.46
C VAL A 125 -10.05 4.66 6.87
N ARG A 126 -10.85 4.47 7.92
CA ARG A 126 -11.47 3.19 8.25
C ARG A 126 -12.87 3.16 7.62
N LEU A 127 -13.18 2.06 6.95
CA LEU A 127 -14.42 1.89 6.20
C LEU A 127 -15.21 0.71 6.76
N THR A 128 -16.51 0.91 6.90
CA THR A 128 -17.47 -0.18 7.12
C THR A 128 -18.39 -0.28 5.92
N GLY A 129 -18.58 -1.49 5.43
CA GLY A 129 -19.45 -1.72 4.29
C GLY A 129 -19.79 -3.18 4.09
N VAL A 130 -20.49 -3.47 3.01
CA VAL A 130 -20.95 -4.81 2.64
C VAL A 130 -20.56 -5.10 1.20
N VAL A 131 -19.96 -6.27 0.97
CA VAL A 131 -19.60 -6.69 -0.38
C VAL A 131 -20.86 -7.21 -1.08
N ARG A 132 -21.50 -6.36 -1.89
CA ARG A 132 -22.78 -6.70 -2.54
C ARG A 132 -22.59 -7.64 -3.73
N ASN A 133 -21.45 -7.58 -4.40
CA ASN A 133 -21.16 -8.42 -5.56
C ASN A 133 -19.66 -8.71 -5.73
N ALA A 134 -19.35 -9.77 -6.45
CA ALA A 134 -18.00 -10.11 -6.90
C ALA A 134 -18.03 -10.25 -8.44
N PHE A 135 -17.60 -9.20 -9.15
CA PHE A 135 -17.73 -9.12 -10.62
C PHE A 135 -16.37 -8.84 -11.25
N HIS A 136 -16.03 -9.59 -12.31
CA HIS A 136 -14.69 -9.65 -12.90
C HIS A 136 -13.56 -9.83 -11.88
N GLY A 137 -13.78 -10.69 -10.88
CA GLY A 137 -12.79 -10.96 -9.84
C GLY A 137 -12.50 -9.77 -8.91
N LYS A 138 -13.37 -8.75 -8.88
CA LYS A 138 -13.25 -7.61 -7.96
C LYS A 138 -14.44 -7.53 -7.00
N PRO A 139 -14.23 -7.14 -5.73
CA PRO A 139 -15.31 -6.91 -4.77
C PRO A 139 -15.98 -5.58 -5.06
N TRP A 140 -17.31 -5.58 -5.25
CA TRP A 140 -18.11 -4.37 -5.36
C TRP A 140 -18.74 -4.10 -4.01
N VAL A 141 -18.23 -3.08 -3.31
CA VAL A 141 -18.52 -2.84 -1.90
C VAL A 141 -19.38 -1.59 -1.75
N GLU A 142 -20.51 -1.75 -1.06
CA GLU A 142 -21.33 -0.64 -0.61
C GLU A 142 -20.85 -0.22 0.78
N ILE A 143 -20.33 0.99 0.88
CA ILE A 143 -19.77 1.59 2.08
C ILE A 143 -20.86 2.38 2.78
N THR A 144 -21.05 2.09 4.07
CA THR A 144 -22.10 2.70 4.91
C THR A 144 -21.54 3.64 5.96
N LYS A 145 -20.24 3.53 6.28
CA LYS A 145 -19.54 4.40 7.22
C LYS A 145 -18.12 4.68 6.74
N ILE A 146 -17.69 5.93 6.87
CA ILE A 146 -16.33 6.40 6.60
C ILE A 146 -15.82 7.14 7.84
N GLU A 147 -14.70 6.69 8.39
CA GLU A 147 -14.05 7.30 9.56
C GLU A 147 -12.64 7.76 9.20
N PRO A 148 -12.40 9.07 9.02
CA PRO A 148 -11.05 9.60 8.83
C PRO A 148 -10.15 9.29 10.03
N LEU A 149 -8.91 8.87 9.74
CA LEU A 149 -7.89 8.61 10.76
C LEU A 149 -6.86 9.74 10.81
N GLU A 150 -6.21 9.96 11.94
CA GLU A 150 -5.24 11.06 12.09
C GLU A 150 -4.00 10.90 11.19
N THR A 151 -3.56 9.66 10.97
CA THR A 151 -2.39 9.38 10.14
C THR A 151 -2.73 9.50 8.65
N ARG A 152 -1.83 10.05 7.85
CA ARG A 152 -1.99 10.19 6.39
C ARG A 152 -0.66 10.25 5.67
N TYR A 153 -0.69 10.04 4.35
CA TYR A 153 0.45 10.36 3.51
C TYR A 153 0.37 11.81 3.04
N THR A 154 1.52 12.40 2.76
CA THR A 154 1.62 13.70 2.08
C THR A 154 2.30 13.53 0.73
N THR A 155 2.00 14.42 -0.22
CA THR A 155 2.68 14.45 -1.52
C THR A 155 4.21 14.53 -1.38
N ALA A 156 4.69 15.29 -0.39
CA ALA A 156 6.13 15.40 -0.10
C ALA A 156 6.72 14.06 0.35
N SER A 157 6.09 13.40 1.34
CA SER A 157 6.56 12.09 1.82
C SER A 157 6.58 11.04 0.71
N LEU A 158 5.52 10.95 -0.12
CA LEU A 158 5.45 10.01 -1.23
C LEU A 158 6.50 10.27 -2.32
N ARG A 159 6.79 11.55 -2.61
CA ARG A 159 7.83 11.93 -3.56
C ARG A 159 9.21 11.46 -3.11
N HIS A 160 9.55 11.68 -1.84
CA HIS A 160 10.82 11.24 -1.26
C HIS A 160 10.89 9.70 -1.20
N LEU A 161 9.81 9.02 -0.82
CA LEU A 161 9.75 7.55 -0.84
C LEU A 161 9.95 6.97 -2.24
N HIS A 162 9.33 7.58 -3.26
CA HIS A 162 9.49 7.13 -4.64
C HIS A 162 10.93 7.31 -5.13
N ARG A 163 11.56 8.45 -4.83
CA ARG A 163 12.99 8.69 -5.14
C ARG A 163 13.90 7.73 -4.41
N ALA A 164 13.68 7.53 -3.11
CA ALA A 164 14.40 6.55 -2.32
C ALA A 164 14.31 5.15 -2.95
N TYR A 165 13.11 4.72 -3.34
CA TYR A 165 12.88 3.43 -3.99
C TYR A 165 13.65 3.30 -5.31
N LYS A 166 13.67 4.35 -6.14
CA LYS A 166 14.48 4.40 -7.35
C LYS A 166 15.99 4.27 -7.06
N HIS A 167 16.49 4.97 -6.05
CA HIS A 167 17.89 4.86 -5.64
C HIS A 167 18.23 3.48 -5.07
N LEU A 168 17.32 2.84 -4.34
CA LEU A 168 17.47 1.46 -3.86
C LEU A 168 17.62 0.49 -5.04
N SER A 169 16.76 0.60 -6.06
CA SER A 169 16.84 -0.24 -7.26
C SER A 169 18.12 -0.01 -8.09
N SER A 170 18.72 1.18 -8.00
CA SER A 170 20.01 1.51 -8.64
C SER A 170 21.23 1.26 -7.74
N HIS A 171 21.06 0.63 -6.57
CA HIS A 171 22.13 0.41 -5.58
C HIS A 171 22.83 1.71 -5.10
N GLU A 172 22.16 2.86 -5.20
CA GLU A 172 22.68 4.16 -4.73
C GLU A 172 22.36 4.36 -3.24
N TRP A 173 22.86 3.46 -2.39
CA TRP A 173 22.44 3.32 -0.98
C TRP A 173 22.52 4.61 -0.16
N LYS A 174 23.55 5.43 -0.37
CA LYS A 174 23.71 6.71 0.34
C LYS A 174 22.61 7.71 -0.03
N LYS A 175 22.30 7.84 -1.33
CA LYS A 175 21.23 8.74 -1.80
C LYS A 175 19.86 8.25 -1.33
N ALA A 176 19.62 6.94 -1.42
CA ALA A 176 18.42 6.31 -0.88
C ALA A 176 18.24 6.62 0.61
N GLY A 177 19.30 6.49 1.42
CA GLY A 177 19.25 6.79 2.85
C GLY A 177 18.87 8.24 3.16
N VAL A 178 19.37 9.22 2.38
CA VAL A 178 19.00 10.62 2.53
C VAL A 178 17.52 10.84 2.21
N GLU A 179 17.04 10.33 1.08
CA GLU A 179 15.64 10.45 0.68
C GLU A 179 14.69 9.77 1.67
N LEU A 180 15.07 8.62 2.25
CA LEU A 180 14.31 7.95 3.31
C LEU A 180 14.22 8.80 4.59
N GLY A 181 15.27 9.54 4.95
CA GLY A 181 15.25 10.47 6.07
C GLY A 181 14.30 11.64 5.83
N LEU A 182 14.32 12.22 4.62
CA LEU A 182 13.43 13.30 4.21
C LEU A 182 11.97 12.87 4.08
N ALA A 183 11.73 11.58 3.80
CA ALA A 183 10.40 11.03 3.73
C ALA A 183 9.70 10.94 5.10
N GLN A 184 10.42 10.96 6.22
CA GLN A 184 9.82 10.81 7.55
C GLN A 184 8.94 12.02 7.88
N ALA A 185 7.71 11.74 8.33
CA ALA A 185 6.80 12.73 8.86
C ALA A 185 6.03 12.16 10.06
N PRO A 186 5.65 12.98 11.05
CA PRO A 186 4.95 12.52 12.25
C PRO A 186 3.61 11.84 11.95
N GLU A 187 2.89 12.35 10.94
CA GLU A 187 1.56 11.87 10.56
C GLU A 187 1.59 10.58 9.72
N LEU A 188 2.77 10.03 9.39
CA LEU A 188 2.82 8.84 8.53
C LEU A 188 2.23 7.60 9.20
N PRO A 189 1.46 6.78 8.46
CA PRO A 189 0.97 5.51 8.95
C PRO A 189 2.12 4.63 9.47
N ALA A 190 1.86 3.87 10.54
CA ALA A 190 2.85 2.99 11.17
C ALA A 190 3.47 2.02 10.16
N GLN A 191 2.66 1.50 9.23
CA GLN A 191 3.12 0.61 8.17
C GLN A 191 4.11 1.27 7.20
N ALA A 192 3.87 2.53 6.82
CA ALA A 192 4.81 3.30 6.00
C ALA A 192 6.13 3.52 6.73
N ARG A 193 6.06 3.91 8.01
CA ARG A 193 7.24 4.07 8.88
C ARG A 193 8.03 2.78 9.01
N GLY A 194 7.35 1.65 9.17
CA GLY A 194 7.98 0.33 9.20
C GLY A 194 8.76 0.02 7.93
N TRP A 195 8.19 0.29 6.75
CA TRP A 195 8.89 0.11 5.48
C TRP A 195 10.07 1.07 5.30
N ILE A 196 9.97 2.32 5.76
CA ILE A 196 11.08 3.27 5.76
C ILE A 196 12.26 2.72 6.56
N GLU A 197 12.00 2.23 7.79
CA GLU A 197 13.05 1.68 8.65
C GLU A 197 13.62 0.37 8.08
N TYR A 198 12.80 -0.45 7.42
CA TYR A 198 13.29 -1.62 6.69
C TYR A 198 14.30 -1.22 5.60
N TYR A 199 13.91 -0.29 4.71
CA TYR A 199 14.80 0.15 3.62
C TYR A 199 16.05 0.86 4.16
N ARG A 200 15.91 1.63 5.25
CA ARG A 200 17.04 2.28 5.91
C ARG A 200 18.00 1.25 6.51
N GLY A 201 17.48 0.19 7.12
CA GLY A 201 18.24 -0.96 7.60
C GLY A 201 19.05 -1.60 6.48
N VAL A 202 18.42 -1.86 5.33
CA VAL A 202 19.09 -2.38 4.13
C VAL A 202 20.20 -1.43 3.66
N CYS A 203 19.92 -0.12 3.50
CA CYS A 203 20.95 0.87 3.13
C CYS A 203 22.14 0.88 4.10
N LEU A 204 21.87 0.91 5.40
CA LEU A 204 22.91 0.93 6.44
C LEU A 204 23.77 -0.32 6.40
N MET A 205 23.15 -1.49 6.18
CA MET A 205 23.86 -2.74 6.00
C MET A 205 24.79 -2.69 4.80
N ARG A 206 24.29 -2.24 3.63
CA ARG A 206 25.08 -2.13 2.39
C ARG A 206 26.24 -1.14 2.51
N VAL A 207 26.08 -0.08 3.31
CA VAL A 207 27.12 0.93 3.58
C VAL A 207 28.11 0.49 4.67
N GLY A 208 27.94 -0.68 5.28
CA GLY A 208 28.87 -1.21 6.29
C GLY A 208 28.64 -0.66 7.70
N GLN A 209 27.39 -0.28 8.03
CA GLN A 209 26.96 0.13 9.37
C GLN A 209 26.00 -0.91 10.00
N PRO A 210 26.46 -2.15 10.26
CA PRO A 210 25.58 -3.26 10.66
C PRO A 210 24.87 -3.04 12.00
N GLY A 211 25.51 -2.37 12.97
CA GLY A 211 24.88 -2.08 14.26
C GLY A 211 23.64 -1.19 14.13
N LYS A 212 23.74 -0.12 13.33
CA LYS A 212 22.60 0.77 13.05
C LYS A 212 21.56 0.08 12.16
N ALA A 213 22.01 -0.76 11.23
CA ALA A 213 21.12 -1.55 10.39
C ALA A 213 20.23 -2.48 11.23
N MET A 214 20.81 -3.18 12.20
CA MET A 214 20.08 -4.06 13.12
C MET A 214 19.02 -3.30 13.93
N GLN A 215 19.37 -2.11 14.43
CA GLN A 215 18.41 -1.26 15.16
C GLN A 215 17.22 -0.86 14.27
N ALA A 216 17.48 -0.41 13.04
CA ALA A 216 16.43 -0.02 12.10
C ALA A 216 15.55 -1.21 11.68
N LEU A 217 16.14 -2.39 11.41
CA LEU A 217 15.39 -3.59 11.06
C LEU A 217 14.51 -4.10 12.21
N ARG A 218 14.97 -4.02 13.46
CA ARG A 218 14.14 -4.35 14.63
C ARG A 218 12.97 -3.39 14.80
N LEU A 219 13.19 -2.09 14.57
CA LEU A 219 12.10 -1.12 14.56
C LEU A 219 11.11 -1.37 13.41
N ALA A 220 11.60 -1.81 12.25
CA ALA A 220 10.73 -2.26 11.17
C ALA A 220 9.90 -3.48 11.58
N GLN A 221 10.50 -4.46 12.27
CA GLN A 221 9.81 -5.65 12.76
C GLN A 221 8.70 -5.30 13.76
N THR A 222 8.92 -4.34 14.68
CA THR A 222 7.86 -3.93 15.62
C THR A 222 6.68 -3.25 14.92
N LEU A 223 6.92 -2.52 13.83
CA LEU A 223 5.89 -1.79 13.08
C LEU A 223 5.19 -2.64 12.01
N LEU A 224 5.88 -3.61 11.41
CA LEU A 224 5.37 -4.46 10.33
C LEU A 224 4.93 -5.86 10.78
N GLY A 225 5.29 -6.25 12.00
CA GLY A 225 5.13 -7.60 12.53
C GLY A 225 6.14 -8.59 11.94
N ASN A 226 5.77 -9.87 11.97
CA ASN A 226 6.59 -11.00 11.51
C ASN A 226 6.55 -11.16 9.98
N ARG A 227 7.04 -10.14 9.28
CA ARG A 227 7.19 -10.19 7.81
C ARG A 227 8.44 -10.99 7.46
N PRO A 228 8.34 -12.03 6.61
CA PRO A 228 9.48 -12.86 6.23
C PRO A 228 10.66 -12.03 5.70
N GLU A 229 10.40 -10.98 4.93
CA GLU A 229 11.45 -10.13 4.37
C GLU A 229 12.27 -9.42 5.45
N VAL A 230 11.63 -9.03 6.56
CA VAL A 230 12.32 -8.38 7.68
C VAL A 230 13.11 -9.41 8.49
N GLU A 231 12.51 -10.57 8.76
CA GLU A 231 13.14 -11.67 9.49
C GLU A 231 14.38 -12.21 8.76
N ASP A 232 14.28 -12.40 7.44
CA ASP A 232 15.37 -12.84 6.60
C ASP A 232 16.55 -11.87 6.64
N GLN A 233 16.28 -10.55 6.57
CA GLN A 233 17.32 -9.53 6.66
C GLN A 233 17.98 -9.50 8.04
N ILE A 234 17.19 -9.63 9.12
CA ILE A 234 17.73 -9.71 10.49
C ILE A 234 18.60 -10.97 10.66
N ALA A 235 18.13 -12.12 10.19
CA ALA A 235 18.85 -13.38 10.28
C ALA A 235 20.15 -13.35 9.46
N GLN A 236 20.10 -12.80 8.24
CA GLN A 236 21.26 -12.64 7.38
C GLN A 236 22.31 -11.72 8.01
N LEU A 237 21.87 -10.58 8.55
CA LEU A 237 22.74 -9.62 9.25
C LEU A 237 23.38 -10.23 10.51
N GLY A 238 22.68 -11.12 11.21
CA GLY A 238 23.20 -11.84 12.37
C GLY A 238 24.28 -12.87 12.04
N LYS A 239 24.19 -13.52 10.86
CA LYS A 239 25.14 -14.57 10.43
C LYS A 239 26.46 -13.99 9.93
N ASP A 240 26.41 -13.05 8.99
CA ASP A 240 27.62 -12.42 8.44
C ASP A 240 27.33 -10.96 8.04
N PRO A 241 27.60 -10.01 8.96
CA PRO A 241 27.40 -8.59 8.71
C PRO A 241 28.25 -8.02 7.57
N LYS A 242 29.42 -8.61 7.28
CA LYS A 242 30.39 -8.07 6.30
C LYS A 242 30.10 -8.54 4.88
N SER A 243 29.51 -9.73 4.72
CA SER A 243 29.10 -10.27 3.42
C SER A 243 28.15 -9.36 2.65
N GLN A 244 27.40 -8.50 3.38
CA GLN A 244 26.36 -7.68 2.78
C GLN A 244 26.84 -6.31 2.33
N ILE A 245 28.09 -5.94 2.59
CA ILE A 245 28.66 -4.66 2.12
C ILE A 245 28.77 -4.72 0.60
N ASP A 246 28.20 -3.73 -0.08
CA ASP A 246 28.28 -3.64 -1.54
C ASP A 246 29.73 -3.43 -1.99
N GLU A 247 30.21 -4.28 -2.89
CA GLU A 247 31.56 -4.21 -3.44
C GLU A 247 31.82 -2.92 -4.23
N VAL A 248 30.79 -2.32 -4.83
CA VAL A 248 30.90 -1.02 -5.51
C VAL A 248 31.38 0.05 -4.53
N LEU A 249 30.99 -0.05 -3.26
CA LEU A 249 31.46 0.85 -2.20
C LEU A 249 32.87 0.50 -1.68
N ARG A 250 33.35 -0.72 -1.93
CA ARG A 250 34.73 -1.13 -1.58
C ARG A 250 35.77 -0.61 -2.58
N LYS A 251 35.36 -0.29 -3.81
CA LYS A 251 36.28 0.32 -4.79
C LYS A 251 36.68 1.71 -4.30
N PRO A 252 37.98 2.00 -4.13
CA PRO A 252 38.40 3.35 -3.75
C PRO A 252 37.90 4.35 -4.80
N LEU A 253 37.21 5.39 -4.33
CA LEU A 253 36.59 6.46 -5.14
C LEU A 253 37.55 7.12 -6.13
N VAL A 254 38.85 6.98 -5.90
CA VAL A 254 39.91 7.44 -6.78
C VAL A 254 40.72 6.23 -7.23
N ALA A 255 40.60 5.89 -8.51
CA ALA A 255 41.56 4.98 -9.16
C ALA A 255 42.97 5.47 -8.83
N LYS A 256 43.90 4.58 -8.47
CA LYS A 256 45.29 4.99 -8.11
C LYS A 256 45.89 5.95 -9.14
N SER A 257 45.56 5.80 -10.42
CA SER A 257 45.99 6.65 -11.55
C SER A 257 45.38 8.05 -11.59
N LYS A 258 44.32 8.34 -10.83
CA LYS A 258 43.66 9.65 -10.74
C LYS A 258 43.89 10.35 -9.40
N ARG A 259 44.76 9.79 -8.54
CA ARG A 259 45.18 10.50 -7.34
C ARG A 259 46.03 11.69 -7.75
N PRO A 260 45.86 12.86 -7.11
CA PRO A 260 46.70 14.00 -7.42
C PRO A 260 48.18 13.64 -7.27
N PHE A 261 49.02 14.14 -8.18
CA PHE A 261 50.44 13.78 -8.29
C PHE A 261 51.19 13.90 -6.95
N TRP A 262 50.86 14.88 -6.12
CA TRP A 262 51.50 15.10 -4.81
C TRP A 262 51.28 13.94 -3.81
N GLU A 263 50.14 13.25 -3.83
CA GLU A 263 49.93 12.06 -2.98
C GLU A 263 50.80 10.86 -3.38
N ALA A 264 51.22 10.80 -4.66
CA ALA A 264 52.12 9.76 -5.14
C ALA A 264 53.57 10.04 -4.70
N VAL A 265 53.98 11.32 -4.69
CA VAL A 265 55.32 11.76 -4.26
C VAL A 265 55.53 11.52 -2.76
N GLU A 266 54.55 11.87 -1.92
CA GLU A 266 54.65 11.65 -0.47
C GLU A 266 54.76 10.17 -0.07
N LYS A 267 54.18 9.26 -0.87
CA LYS A 267 54.30 7.83 -0.65
C LYS A 267 55.68 7.30 -1.05
N GLY A 268 56.23 7.75 -2.17
CA GLY A 268 57.58 7.37 -2.59
C GLY A 268 58.63 7.75 -1.54
N GLN A 269 58.56 8.97 -1.01
CA GLN A 269 59.47 9.45 0.03
C GLN A 269 59.37 8.64 1.34
N LYS A 270 58.17 8.18 1.71
CA LYS A 270 57.96 7.33 2.89
C LYS A 270 58.47 5.91 2.72
N GLU A 271 58.43 5.36 1.51
CA GLU A 271 58.95 4.02 1.21
C GLU A 271 60.48 4.05 1.16
N GLU A 272 61.10 5.04 0.49
CA GLU A 272 62.56 5.26 0.52
C GLU A 272 63.09 5.47 1.94
N ALA A 273 62.38 6.25 2.77
CA ALA A 273 62.78 6.46 4.17
C ALA A 273 62.64 5.21 5.06
N LYS A 274 61.83 4.23 4.63
CA LYS A 274 61.67 2.95 5.33
C LYS A 274 62.76 1.96 4.93
N GLU A 275 63.09 1.92 3.64
CA GLU A 275 64.15 1.08 3.08
C GLU A 275 65.53 1.53 3.58
N ALA A 276 65.75 2.85 3.72
CA ALA A 276 66.96 3.40 4.32
C ALA A 276 67.12 3.12 5.83
N LYS A 277 66.07 2.64 6.51
CA LYS A 277 66.09 2.31 7.95
C LYS A 277 66.16 0.81 8.24
N GLU A 278 66.14 -0.06 7.23
CA GLU A 278 66.29 -1.50 7.45
C GLU A 278 67.78 -1.85 7.52
N PRO A 279 68.35 -2.17 8.71
CA PRO A 279 69.77 -2.45 8.83
C PRO A 279 70.11 -3.73 8.06
N ALA A 280 71.15 -3.63 7.22
CA ALA A 280 71.66 -4.74 6.41
C ALA A 280 71.83 -5.99 7.29
N ARG A 281 71.10 -7.07 6.95
CA ARG A 281 71.27 -8.36 7.63
C ARG A 281 72.71 -8.83 7.40
N PRO A 282 73.48 -9.12 8.45
CA PRO A 282 74.83 -9.63 8.31
C PRO A 282 74.78 -11.01 7.63
N GLY A 283 75.43 -11.11 6.48
CA GLY A 283 75.56 -12.36 5.72
C GLY A 283 76.46 -13.35 6.44
N HIS A 284 76.00 -14.61 6.51
CA HIS A 284 76.78 -15.80 6.88
C HIS A 284 77.59 -16.32 5.69
#